data_AF-A0A438CYI1-F1
#
_entry.id   AF-A0A438CYI1-F1
#
_cell.length_a   1.000
_cell.length_b   1.000
_cell.length_c   1.000
_cell.angle_alpha   90.00
_cell.angle_beta   90.00
_cell.angle_gamma   90.00
#
_symmetry.space_group_name_H-M   'P 1'
#
loop_
_entity.id
_entity.type
_entity.pdbx_description
1 polymer ?
#
loop_
_entity_poly.entity_id
_entity_poly.type
_entity_poly.pdbx_seq_one_letter_code
_entity_poly.pdbx_strand_id
1 'polypeptide(L)'
;MNTDEVKGGKSKNPSKPIEEDGKSSNAHCVSYLIKDLSKVKKVDDLRQKLRMRGLRCHPMYCRNSTRLQVIPLLASRAQALRYLFVRWRLNVTNMYVILGETGDTDYEELRSGTHKTVIMKGIVEKGSDELLRKSGSYHRDDVIPGDSPRVAYTSGEATASDIAKALQQVAKSTA
;
A
#
# COMPACT_ATOMS: atom_id res chain seq x y z
N MET A 1 -46.32 6.39 45.82
CA MET A 1 -46.13 4.96 45.54
C MET A 1 -45.43 4.85 44.21
N ASN A 2 -44.21 4.31 44.25
CA ASN A 2 -43.34 4.02 43.12
C ASN A 2 -43.97 3.00 42.17
N THR A 3 -43.62 3.07 40.89
CA THR A 3 -42.79 2.04 40.25
C THR A 3 -42.29 2.56 38.90
N ASP A 4 -40.99 2.82 38.86
CA ASP A 4 -40.19 3.02 37.66
C ASP A 4 -40.05 1.70 36.89
N GLU A 5 -40.49 1.66 35.64
CA GLU A 5 -40.04 0.64 34.69
C GLU A 5 -38.79 1.14 33.96
N VAL A 6 -37.65 0.70 34.44
CA VAL A 6 -36.34 0.87 33.82
C VAL A 6 -36.31 0.13 32.48
N LYS A 7 -36.56 0.84 31.38
CA LYS A 7 -36.12 0.42 30.05
C LYS A 7 -34.59 0.50 30.01
N GLY A 8 -33.95 -0.62 30.35
CA GLY A 8 -32.54 -0.87 30.10
C GLY A 8 -32.24 -0.96 28.60
N GLY A 9 -32.31 0.18 27.91
CA GLY A 9 -31.71 0.34 26.60
C GLY A 9 -30.19 0.25 26.78
N LYS A 10 -29.60 -0.91 26.46
CA LYS A 10 -28.15 -1.01 26.27
C LYS A 10 -27.75 0.05 25.26
N SER A 11 -27.13 1.14 25.74
CA SER A 11 -26.40 2.04 24.87
C SER A 11 -25.33 1.19 24.18
N LYS A 12 -25.56 0.86 22.90
CA LYS A 12 -24.51 0.32 22.06
C LYS A 12 -23.47 1.43 21.95
N ASN A 13 -22.42 1.35 22.77
CA ASN A 13 -21.23 2.16 22.57
C ASN A 13 -20.88 2.09 21.08
N PRO A 14 -20.72 3.24 20.38
CA PRO A 14 -20.41 3.21 18.97
C PRO A 14 -19.13 2.39 18.81
N SER A 15 -19.23 1.26 18.09
CA SER A 15 -18.08 0.41 17.84
C SER A 15 -17.03 1.26 17.12
N LYS A 16 -15.82 1.30 17.68
CA LYS A 16 -14.72 2.02 17.06
C LYS A 16 -14.48 1.41 15.67
N PRO A 17 -14.38 2.22 14.59
CA PRO A 17 -14.22 1.69 13.23
C PRO A 17 -12.87 1.00 13.02
N ILE A 18 -11.91 1.28 13.91
CA ILE A 18 -10.59 0.66 13.96
C ILE A 18 -10.27 0.23 15.39
N GLU A 19 -9.44 -0.79 15.51
CA GLU A 19 -8.91 -1.32 16.77
C GLU A 19 -7.39 -1.40 16.66
N GLU A 20 -6.66 -1.12 17.74
CA GLU A 20 -5.20 -1.26 17.73
C GLU A 20 -4.80 -2.74 17.65
N ASP A 21 -3.87 -3.06 16.75
CA ASP A 21 -3.32 -4.39 16.57
C ASP A 21 -1.95 -4.48 17.24
N GLY A 22 -1.96 -4.61 18.57
CA GLY A 22 -0.72 -4.67 19.35
C GLY A 22 0.19 -5.84 18.97
N LYS A 23 -0.39 -6.98 18.54
CA LYS A 23 0.38 -8.16 18.10
C LYS A 23 1.15 -7.91 16.80
N SER A 24 0.64 -7.04 15.95
CA SER A 24 1.24 -6.69 14.67
C SER A 24 1.97 -5.36 14.70
N SER A 25 2.06 -4.74 15.87
CA SER A 25 2.76 -3.48 16.09
C SER A 25 4.17 -3.74 16.65
N ASN A 26 5.09 -2.85 16.33
CA ASN A 26 6.44 -2.83 16.86
C ASN A 26 6.95 -1.38 16.95
N ALA A 27 8.20 -1.19 17.38
CA ALA A 27 8.81 0.13 17.56
C ALA A 27 8.84 1.01 16.30
N HIS A 28 8.68 0.43 15.11
CA HIS A 28 8.79 1.10 13.81
C HIS A 28 7.56 0.92 12.92
N CYS A 29 6.50 0.28 13.43
CA CYS A 29 5.24 0.09 12.71
C CYS A 29 4.10 0.00 13.71
N VAL A 30 3.15 0.92 13.62
CA VAL A 30 1.91 0.85 14.39
C VAL A 30 0.81 0.29 13.50
N SER A 31 0.17 -0.78 13.93
CA SER A 31 -0.85 -1.49 13.17
C SER A 31 -2.23 -1.33 13.81
N TYR A 32 -3.26 -1.21 12.96
CA TYR A 32 -4.66 -1.16 13.35
C TYR A 32 -5.49 -2.16 12.54
N LEU A 33 -6.34 -2.93 13.20
CA LEU A 33 -7.38 -3.72 12.56
C LEU A 33 -8.54 -2.82 12.14
N ILE A 34 -9.01 -3.01 10.91
CA ILE A 34 -10.17 -2.33 10.37
C ILE A 34 -11.42 -3.16 10.65
N LYS A 35 -12.37 -2.58 11.39
CA LYS A 35 -13.65 -3.23 11.72
C LYS A 35 -14.76 -2.82 10.77
N ASP A 36 -14.70 -1.59 10.27
CA ASP A 36 -15.72 -1.03 9.40
C ASP A 36 -15.09 -0.16 8.31
N LEU A 37 -14.96 -0.73 7.10
CA LEU A 37 -14.39 -0.08 5.92
C LEU A 37 -15.19 1.15 5.47
N SER A 38 -16.50 1.22 5.78
CA SER A 38 -17.33 2.37 5.37
C SER A 38 -17.00 3.65 6.15
N LYS A 39 -16.35 3.52 7.30
CA LYS A 39 -16.03 4.61 8.23
C LYS A 39 -14.57 5.02 8.23
N VAL A 40 -13.69 4.29 7.53
CA VAL A 40 -12.28 4.63 7.47
C VAL A 40 -12.01 5.76 6.48
N LYS A 41 -10.86 6.42 6.66
CA LYS A 41 -10.45 7.54 5.80
C LYS A 41 -9.49 7.05 4.73
N LYS A 42 -9.51 7.74 3.60
CA LYS A 42 -8.51 7.50 2.56
C LYS A 42 -7.12 7.87 3.05
N VAL A 43 -6.10 7.23 2.49
CA VAL A 43 -4.69 7.40 2.86
C VAL A 43 -4.27 8.87 2.75
N ASP A 44 -4.68 9.58 1.71
CA ASP A 44 -4.33 11.01 1.57
C ASP A 44 -4.93 11.90 2.68
N ASP A 45 -6.18 11.64 3.10
CA ASP A 45 -6.78 12.37 4.23
C ASP A 45 -6.06 12.04 5.54
N LEU A 46 -5.65 10.77 5.73
CA LEU A 46 -4.85 10.34 6.89
C LEU A 46 -3.49 11.05 6.89
N ARG A 47 -2.77 11.03 5.76
CA ARG A 47 -1.48 11.73 5.59
C ARG A 47 -1.60 13.21 5.90
N GLN A 48 -2.63 13.89 5.38
CA GLN A 48 -2.86 15.30 5.65
C GLN A 48 -3.06 15.55 7.15
N LYS A 49 -3.94 14.79 7.80
CA LYS A 49 -4.23 14.96 9.24
C LYS A 49 -3.02 14.69 10.13
N LEU A 50 -2.25 13.65 9.82
CA LEU A 50 -1.04 13.31 10.55
C LEU A 50 0.01 14.41 10.39
N ARG A 51 0.20 14.92 9.16
CA ARG A 51 1.12 16.02 8.86
C ARG A 51 0.74 17.31 9.59
N MET A 52 -0.54 17.66 9.65
CA MET A 52 -1.03 18.84 10.39
C MET A 52 -0.77 18.74 11.90
N ARG A 53 -0.60 17.53 12.42
CA ARG A 53 -0.21 17.27 13.82
C ARG A 53 1.31 17.16 14.01
N GLY A 54 2.10 17.46 12.98
CA GLY A 54 3.56 17.32 13.01
C GLY A 54 4.07 15.88 12.91
N LEU A 55 3.19 14.90 12.70
CA LEU A 55 3.56 13.49 12.59
C LEU A 55 4.01 13.18 11.17
N ARG A 56 5.28 12.78 11.03
CA ARG A 56 5.89 12.40 9.74
C ARG A 56 5.88 10.88 9.59
N CYS A 57 4.78 10.38 9.03
CA CYS A 57 4.58 8.96 8.82
C CYS A 57 3.96 8.66 7.46
N HIS A 58 4.03 7.38 7.08
CA HIS A 58 3.44 6.82 5.89
C HIS A 58 2.35 5.82 6.33
N PRO A 59 1.06 6.21 6.30
CA PRO A 59 -0.04 5.27 6.48
C PRO A 59 -0.29 4.49 5.17
N MET A 60 -0.52 3.19 5.28
CA MET A 60 -0.85 2.29 4.17
C MET A 60 -1.84 1.22 4.63
N TYR A 61 -2.85 0.95 3.80
CA TYR A 61 -3.74 -0.18 4.03
C TYR A 61 -3.06 -1.46 3.54
N CYS A 62 -3.24 -2.54 4.27
CA CYS A 62 -2.63 -3.84 4.01
C CYS A 62 -3.64 -4.97 4.25
N ARG A 63 -3.33 -6.14 3.68
CA ARG A 63 -4.17 -7.34 3.69
C ARG A 63 -5.58 -7.06 3.19
N ASN A 64 -5.70 -6.58 1.96
CA ASN A 64 -6.99 -6.25 1.34
C ASN A 64 -7.81 -5.28 2.21
N SER A 65 -7.17 -4.18 2.62
CA SER A 65 -7.77 -3.14 3.48
C SER A 65 -8.23 -3.57 4.89
N THR A 66 -8.00 -4.81 5.31
CA THR A 66 -8.39 -5.28 6.66
C THR A 66 -7.49 -4.73 7.77
N ARG A 67 -6.34 -4.17 7.40
CA ARG A 67 -5.37 -3.57 8.32
C ARG A 67 -4.87 -2.24 7.80
N LEU A 68 -4.58 -1.33 8.72
CA LEU A 68 -3.84 -0.10 8.46
C LEU A 68 -2.50 -0.18 9.18
N GLN A 69 -1.41 0.04 8.45
CA GLN A 69 -0.07 0.17 9.01
C GLN A 69 0.40 1.61 8.89
N VAL A 70 1.04 2.11 9.94
CA VAL A 70 1.63 3.45 9.98
C VAL A 70 3.10 3.31 10.34
N ILE A 71 3.95 3.61 9.36
CA ILE A 71 5.41 3.54 9.48
C ILE A 71 6.03 4.94 9.46
N PRO A 72 7.26 5.14 9.95
CA PRO A 72 7.98 6.40 9.79
C PRO A 72 8.07 6.82 8.31
N LEU A 73 8.04 8.13 8.05
CA LEU A 73 8.07 8.65 6.67
C LEU A 73 9.28 8.13 5.86
N LEU A 74 10.43 7.95 6.53
CA LEU A 74 11.66 7.46 5.89
C LEU A 74 11.69 5.93 5.68
N ALA A 75 10.70 5.20 6.16
CA ALA A 75 10.56 3.76 5.95
C ALA A 75 9.70 3.40 4.72
N SER A 76 9.32 4.39 3.91
CA SER A 76 8.56 4.21 2.66
C SER A 76 9.32 3.40 1.59
N ARG A 77 8.61 2.87 0.59
CA ARG A 77 9.22 2.04 -0.48
C ARG A 77 10.24 2.82 -1.31
N ALA A 78 9.90 4.05 -1.69
CA ALA A 78 10.82 4.94 -2.42
C ALA A 78 12.12 5.19 -1.63
N GLN A 79 12.03 5.37 -0.32
CA GLN A 79 13.19 5.60 0.53
C GLN A 79 14.04 4.33 0.67
N ALA A 80 13.42 3.16 0.77
CA ALA A 80 14.13 1.89 0.79
C ALA A 80 14.94 1.66 -0.51
N LEU A 81 14.33 1.87 -1.68
CA LEU A 81 15.04 1.75 -2.97
C LEU A 81 16.18 2.77 -3.09
N ARG A 82 15.94 4.03 -2.70
CA ARG A 82 16.98 5.05 -2.66
C ARG A 82 18.11 4.67 -1.70
N TYR A 83 17.79 4.09 -0.55
CA TYR A 83 18.77 3.66 0.45
C TYR A 83 19.68 2.57 -0.12
N LEU A 84 19.11 1.57 -0.81
CA LEU A 84 19.89 0.53 -1.50
C LEU A 84 20.85 1.12 -2.54
N PHE A 85 20.40 2.10 -3.32
CA PHE A 85 21.27 2.79 -4.28
C PHE A 85 22.40 3.57 -3.57
N VAL A 86 22.06 4.44 -2.61
CA VAL A 86 23.01 5.39 -2.01
C VAL A 86 23.99 4.70 -1.06
N ARG A 87 23.48 3.82 -0.19
CA ARG A 87 24.27 3.25 0.92
C ARG A 87 24.94 1.95 0.53
N TRP A 88 24.28 1.13 -0.29
CA TRP A 88 24.81 -0.18 -0.69
C TRP A 88 25.41 -0.15 -2.09
N ARG A 89 25.38 1.00 -2.78
CA ARG A 89 25.93 1.18 -4.14
C ARG A 89 25.35 0.19 -5.15
N LEU A 90 24.12 -0.30 -4.90
CA LEU A 90 23.47 -1.22 -5.81
C LEU A 90 22.94 -0.46 -7.02
N ASN A 91 23.17 -0.99 -8.22
CA ASN A 91 22.61 -0.42 -9.42
C ASN A 91 21.11 -0.74 -9.53
N VAL A 92 20.27 0.19 -9.08
CA VAL A 92 18.81 0.05 -9.13
C VAL A 92 18.27 -0.12 -10.55
N THR A 93 18.98 0.36 -11.58
CA THR A 93 18.56 0.17 -12.99
C THR A 93 18.60 -1.28 -13.45
N ASN A 94 19.41 -2.12 -12.79
CA ASN A 94 19.47 -3.56 -13.03
C ASN A 94 18.65 -4.38 -12.03
N MET A 95 17.93 -3.73 -11.10
CA MET A 95 17.00 -4.44 -10.22
C MET A 95 15.73 -4.82 -10.96
N TYR A 96 15.20 -6.00 -10.61
CA TYR A 96 13.89 -6.45 -11.01
C TYR A 96 12.95 -6.30 -9.82
N VAL A 97 11.85 -5.59 -10.01
CA VAL A 97 10.77 -5.43 -9.02
C VAL A 97 9.54 -6.14 -9.56
N ILE A 98 8.94 -7.00 -8.74
CA ILE A 98 7.73 -7.74 -9.06
C ILE A 98 6.59 -7.14 -8.24
N LEU A 99 5.51 -6.74 -8.91
CA LEU A 99 4.32 -6.14 -8.29
C LEU A 99 3.05 -6.85 -8.76
N GLY A 100 1.98 -6.83 -7.96
CA GLY A 100 0.64 -7.20 -8.41
C GLY A 100 -0.07 -6.05 -9.13
N GLU A 101 -0.95 -6.35 -10.08
CA GLU A 101 -1.79 -5.35 -10.80
C GLU A 101 -2.80 -4.64 -9.89
N THR A 102 -3.36 -5.39 -8.96
CA THR A 102 -4.27 -4.89 -7.93
C THR A 102 -3.67 -5.33 -6.61
N GLY A 103 -3.43 -4.43 -5.67
CA GLY A 103 -2.63 -4.77 -4.50
C GLY A 103 -2.70 -3.72 -3.40
N ASP A 104 -1.99 -3.98 -2.31
CA ASP A 104 -1.94 -3.03 -1.19
C ASP A 104 -0.90 -1.95 -1.46
N THR A 105 -1.24 -1.05 -2.40
CA THR A 105 -0.43 0.10 -2.84
C THR A 105 0.88 -0.29 -3.55
N ASP A 106 0.95 -1.48 -4.16
CA ASP A 106 2.18 -2.02 -4.77
C ASP A 106 2.75 -1.13 -5.90
N TYR A 107 1.90 -0.36 -6.56
CA TYR A 107 2.30 0.63 -7.58
C TYR A 107 2.81 1.95 -7.01
N GLU A 108 2.43 2.28 -5.79
CA GLU A 108 2.67 3.60 -5.24
C GLU A 108 4.11 3.73 -4.74
N GLU A 109 4.67 4.92 -4.96
CA GLU A 109 6.05 5.29 -4.61
C GLU A 109 7.12 4.58 -5.44
N LEU A 110 6.74 3.92 -6.54
CA LEU A 110 7.68 3.36 -7.50
C LEU A 110 7.84 4.31 -8.68
N ARG A 111 8.90 5.13 -8.62
CA ARG A 111 9.22 6.06 -9.71
C ARG A 111 9.63 5.29 -10.97
N SER A 112 8.93 5.60 -12.06
CA SER A 112 9.25 5.14 -13.41
C SER A 112 10.74 5.30 -13.76
N GLY A 113 11.26 4.37 -14.56
CA GLY A 113 12.58 4.48 -15.16
C GLY A 113 13.76 4.09 -14.26
N THR A 114 13.55 3.82 -12.98
CA THR A 114 14.64 3.46 -12.06
C THR A 114 14.96 1.97 -12.02
N HIS A 115 14.01 1.08 -12.32
CA HIS A 115 14.14 -0.37 -12.21
C HIS A 115 13.37 -1.09 -13.33
N LYS A 116 13.69 -2.37 -13.54
CA LYS A 116 12.94 -3.28 -14.41
C LYS A 116 11.76 -3.84 -13.61
N THR A 117 10.60 -3.94 -14.24
CA THR A 117 9.36 -4.24 -13.53
C THR A 117 8.61 -5.38 -14.19
N VAL A 118 8.12 -6.31 -13.39
CA VAL A 118 7.16 -7.34 -13.81
C VAL A 118 5.88 -7.16 -13.02
N ILE A 119 4.77 -6.96 -13.72
CA ILE A 119 3.43 -6.79 -13.16
C ILE A 119 2.66 -8.10 -13.30
N MET A 120 2.26 -8.68 -12.18
CA MET A 120 1.43 -9.88 -12.13
C MET A 120 -0.05 -9.50 -12.13
N LYS A 121 -0.71 -9.71 -13.27
CA LYS A 121 -2.13 -9.41 -13.45
C LYS A 121 -3.02 -10.50 -12.86
N GLY A 122 -4.21 -10.14 -12.39
CA GLY A 122 -5.24 -11.10 -11.97
C GLY A 122 -4.87 -12.03 -10.80
N ILE A 123 -3.82 -11.72 -10.02
CA ILE A 123 -3.47 -12.47 -8.80
C ILE A 123 -4.37 -12.08 -7.62
N VAL A 124 -4.76 -10.81 -7.55
CA VAL A 124 -5.58 -10.24 -6.49
C VAL A 124 -6.76 -9.54 -7.12
N GLU A 125 -7.96 -9.92 -6.69
CA GLU A 125 -9.21 -9.34 -7.21
C GLU A 125 -9.45 -7.93 -6.71
N LYS A 126 -9.10 -7.65 -5.45
CA LYS A 126 -9.33 -6.35 -4.80
C LYS A 126 -8.16 -5.96 -3.92
N GLY A 127 -7.61 -4.78 -4.19
CA GLY A 127 -6.56 -4.12 -3.40
C GLY A 127 -7.13 -3.03 -2.48
N SER A 128 -6.24 -2.16 -2.01
CA SER A 128 -6.62 -0.97 -1.22
C SER A 128 -6.71 0.33 -2.04
N ASP A 129 -6.77 0.22 -3.37
CA ASP A 129 -6.77 1.34 -4.31
C ASP A 129 -7.93 2.32 -4.06
N GLU A 130 -9.12 1.79 -3.73
CA GLU A 130 -10.31 2.60 -3.40
C GLU A 130 -10.08 3.52 -2.18
N LEU A 131 -9.24 3.08 -1.24
CA LEU A 131 -8.91 3.79 0.00
C LEU A 131 -7.65 4.64 -0.12
N LEU A 132 -7.01 4.68 -1.28
CA LEU A 132 -5.74 5.38 -1.42
C LEU A 132 -5.94 6.88 -1.65
N ARG A 133 -6.63 7.24 -2.74
CA ARG A 133 -6.69 8.60 -3.28
C ARG A 133 -8.06 9.25 -3.12
N LYS A 134 -8.09 10.51 -2.70
CA LYS A 134 -9.34 11.29 -2.59
C LYS A 134 -9.77 11.84 -3.96
N SER A 135 -11.08 12.02 -4.16
CA SER A 135 -11.60 12.74 -5.33
C SER A 135 -10.96 14.13 -5.41
N GLY A 136 -10.31 14.45 -6.53
CA GLY A 136 -9.56 15.70 -6.72
C GLY A 136 -8.12 15.68 -6.21
N SER A 137 -7.61 14.55 -5.72
CA SER A 137 -6.15 14.38 -5.55
C SER A 137 -5.48 14.35 -6.93
N TYR A 138 -4.35 15.05 -7.07
CA TYR A 138 -3.58 15.04 -8.30
C TYR A 138 -3.12 13.62 -8.62
N HIS A 139 -3.15 13.24 -9.91
CA HIS A 139 -2.40 12.10 -10.39
C HIS A 139 -0.93 12.32 -10.03
N ARG A 140 -0.39 11.44 -9.21
CA ARG A 140 1.03 11.46 -8.87
C ARG A 140 1.77 10.63 -9.91
N ASP A 141 2.90 11.15 -10.38
CA ASP A 141 3.86 10.42 -11.23
C ASP A 141 4.70 9.41 -10.41
N ASP A 142 4.14 8.90 -9.31
CA ASP A 142 4.75 7.93 -8.41
C ASP A 142 4.29 6.50 -8.68
N VAL A 143 3.69 6.29 -9.85
CA VAL A 143 3.24 5.01 -10.41
C VAL A 143 4.00 4.72 -11.70
N ILE A 144 4.21 3.43 -11.99
CA ILE A 144 4.92 2.97 -13.17
C ILE A 144 4.01 3.10 -14.43
N PRO A 145 4.44 3.84 -15.46
CA PRO A 145 3.74 3.94 -16.75
C PRO A 145 3.66 2.57 -17.42
N GLY A 146 2.46 2.21 -17.87
CA GLY A 146 2.22 0.89 -18.45
C GLY A 146 2.87 0.66 -19.81
N ASP A 147 3.28 1.74 -20.49
CA ASP A 147 3.91 1.77 -21.82
C ASP A 147 5.44 1.77 -21.77
N SER A 148 6.03 1.70 -20.58
CA SER A 148 7.48 1.69 -20.41
C SER A 148 8.11 0.39 -20.96
N PRO A 149 9.20 0.45 -21.74
CA PRO A 149 9.90 -0.73 -22.24
C PRO A 149 10.56 -1.55 -21.12
N ARG A 150 10.62 -1.02 -19.90
CA ARG A 150 11.15 -1.68 -18.71
C ARG A 150 10.07 -2.42 -17.91
N VAL A 151 8.87 -2.54 -18.47
CA VAL A 151 7.72 -3.20 -17.84
C VAL A 151 7.31 -4.41 -18.68
N ALA A 152 7.10 -5.55 -18.03
CA ALA A 152 6.44 -6.71 -18.60
C ALA A 152 5.28 -7.13 -17.71
N TYR A 153 4.34 -7.88 -18.29
CA TYR A 153 3.14 -8.35 -17.60
C TYR A 153 3.08 -9.87 -17.62
N THR A 154 2.58 -10.45 -16.54
CA THR A 154 2.20 -11.87 -16.47
C THR A 154 0.71 -12.00 -16.16
N SER A 155 0.13 -13.18 -16.39
CA SER A 155 -1.25 -13.49 -16.02
C SER A 155 -1.37 -14.00 -14.58
N GLY A 156 -2.61 -14.16 -14.09
CA GLY A 156 -2.90 -14.63 -12.72
C GLY A 156 -2.54 -16.09 -12.49
N GLU A 157 -2.47 -16.86 -13.57
CA GLU A 157 -2.09 -18.27 -13.57
C GLU A 157 -0.65 -18.47 -14.05
N ALA A 158 0.17 -17.41 -14.01
CA ALA A 158 1.53 -17.45 -14.53
C ALA A 158 2.37 -18.53 -13.86
N THR A 159 2.93 -19.42 -14.68
CA THR A 159 3.87 -20.42 -14.21
C THR A 159 5.25 -19.80 -13.97
N ALA A 160 6.14 -20.54 -13.31
CA ALA A 160 7.55 -20.12 -13.17
C ALA A 160 8.21 -19.83 -14.54
N SER A 161 7.81 -20.55 -15.59
CA SER A 161 8.28 -20.33 -16.96
C SER A 161 7.83 -18.98 -17.50
N ASP A 162 6.59 -18.57 -17.21
CA ASP A 162 6.04 -17.31 -17.69
C ASP A 162 6.66 -16.11 -16.97
N ILE A 163 6.91 -16.23 -15.67
CA ILE A 163 7.68 -15.24 -14.91
C ILE A 163 9.11 -15.12 -15.47
N ALA A 164 9.77 -16.25 -15.77
CA ALA A 164 11.11 -16.24 -16.35
C ALA A 164 11.14 -15.55 -17.73
N LYS A 165 10.13 -15.78 -18.59
CA LYS A 165 10.00 -15.08 -19.88
C LYS A 165 9.80 -13.57 -19.69
N ALA A 166 8.96 -13.15 -18.74
CA ALA A 166 8.74 -11.73 -18.45
C ALA A 166 10.02 -11.04 -17.95
N LEU A 167 10.79 -11.72 -17.07
CA LEU A 167 12.10 -11.24 -16.64
C LEU A 167 13.07 -11.10 -17.82
N GLN A 168 13.10 -12.07 -18.73
CA GLN A 168 13.93 -12.00 -19.94
C GLN A 168 13.51 -10.88 -20.89
N GLN A 169 12.21 -10.57 -20.99
CA GLN A 169 11.70 -9.47 -21.81
C GLN A 169 12.26 -8.12 -21.32
N VAL A 170 12.12 -7.83 -20.02
CA VAL A 170 12.64 -6.58 -19.44
C VAL A 170 14.17 -6.60 -19.28
N ALA A 171 14.81 -7.77 -19.33
CA ALA A 171 16.26 -7.86 -19.42
C ALA A 171 16.83 -7.31 -20.74
N LYS A 172 16.07 -7.42 -21.83
CA LYS A 172 16.50 -6.99 -23.18
C LYS A 172 16.32 -5.49 -23.42
N SER A 173 15.55 -4.78 -22.61
CA SER A 173 15.30 -3.34 -22.74
C SER A 173 16.39 -2.45 -22.13
N THR A 174 17.60 -2.99 -21.92
CA THR A 174 18.79 -2.27 -21.45
C THR A 174 19.72 -1.78 -22.57
N ALA A 175 19.23 -1.66 -23.81
CA ALA A 175 19.94 -0.99 -24.89
C ALA A 175 19.75 0.52 -24.84
#